data_AF-A0A1L8MCI5-F1
#
_entry.id   AF-A0A1L8MCI5-F1
#
_cell.length_a   1.000
_cell.length_b   1.000
_cell.length_c   1.000
_cell.angle_alpha   90.00
_cell.angle_beta   90.00
_cell.angle_gamma   90.00
#
_symmetry.space_group_name_H-M   'P 1'
#
loop_
_entity.id
_entity.type
_entity.pdbx_description
1 polymer ?
#
loop_
_entity_poly.entity_id
_entity_poly.type
_entity_poly.pdbx_seq_one_letter_code
_entity_poly.pdbx_strand_id
1 'polypeptide(L)'
;MKTTSYNELMKRYADRYYTRKNTDRIHVLVNHAAWSVLKGRPHDGAQVHIESYDETGERLLLTMTHGSVRLFNSRLKSVDKLDGDWEKSLADDGGFLVFNSEEIDKVAEAFGIKKKQQREALTSAQKDELVKRLTHSENDRKILP
;
A
#
# COMPACT_ATOMS: atom_id res chain seq x y z
N MET A 1 -21.89 -5.80 -14.90
CA MET A 1 -21.08 -4.58 -14.73
C MET A 1 -20.61 -4.56 -13.29
N LYS A 2 -19.31 -4.80 -13.01
CA LYS A 2 -18.78 -4.62 -11.64
C LYS A 2 -18.69 -3.12 -11.38
N THR A 3 -19.48 -2.70 -10.42
CA THR A 3 -19.86 -1.34 -10.02
C THR A 3 -18.65 -0.41 -9.83
N THR A 4 -18.82 0.82 -10.30
CA THR A 4 -17.82 1.90 -10.27
C THR A 4 -17.30 2.17 -8.84
N SER A 5 -18.07 1.86 -7.79
CA SER A 5 -17.70 2.13 -6.39
C SER A 5 -16.60 1.21 -5.83
N TYR A 6 -16.54 -0.07 -6.24
CA TYR A 6 -15.62 -1.05 -5.64
C TYR A 6 -14.14 -0.67 -5.83
N ASN A 7 -13.81 -0.01 -6.94
CA ASN A 7 -12.44 0.46 -7.22
C ASN A 7 -12.18 1.90 -6.75
N GLU A 8 -13.22 2.69 -6.47
CA GLU A 8 -13.07 4.11 -6.10
C GLU A 8 -12.51 4.28 -4.69
N LEU A 9 -12.85 3.39 -3.76
CA LEU A 9 -12.30 3.42 -2.41
C LEU A 9 -10.77 3.28 -2.42
N MET A 10 -10.24 2.34 -3.19
CA MET A 10 -8.79 2.15 -3.31
C MET A 10 -8.08 3.36 -3.93
N LYS A 11 -8.79 4.13 -4.78
CA LYS A 11 -8.28 5.42 -5.26
C LYS A 11 -8.18 6.46 -4.15
N ARG A 12 -9.13 6.51 -3.20
CA ARG A 12 -9.05 7.42 -2.03
C ARG A 12 -7.79 7.17 -1.21
N TYR A 13 -7.43 5.91 -1.03
CA TYR A 13 -6.21 5.53 -0.31
C TYR A 13 -4.93 5.63 -1.15
N ALA A 14 -5.04 5.84 -2.46
CA ALA A 14 -3.89 5.89 -3.36
C ALA A 14 -2.98 7.09 -3.13
N ASP A 15 -3.44 8.16 -2.48
CA ASP A 15 -2.56 9.28 -2.13
C ASP A 15 -1.58 8.93 -1.01
N ARG A 16 -1.94 7.95 -0.17
CA ARG A 16 -1.17 7.54 1.01
C ARG A 16 -0.39 6.25 0.77
N TYR A 17 -0.95 5.34 -0.02
CA TYR A 17 -0.41 4.01 -0.25
C TYR A 17 -0.11 3.77 -1.72
N TYR A 18 0.84 2.88 -1.99
CA TYR A 18 1.04 2.38 -3.35
C TYR A 18 -0.09 1.46 -3.74
N THR A 19 -0.71 1.74 -4.89
CA THR A 19 -1.78 0.93 -5.47
C THR A 19 -1.33 0.30 -6.78
N ARG A 20 -1.81 -0.91 -7.05
CA ARG A 20 -1.55 -1.65 -8.30
C ARG A 20 -2.80 -2.43 -8.67
N LYS A 21 -2.93 -2.83 -9.93
CA LYS A 21 -3.94 -3.81 -10.31
C LYS A 21 -3.40 -5.23 -10.11
N ASN A 22 -4.20 -6.10 -9.49
CA ASN A 22 -3.93 -7.53 -9.45
C ASN A 22 -4.28 -8.21 -10.79
N THR A 23 -4.18 -9.54 -10.85
CA THR A 23 -4.51 -10.36 -12.04
C THR A 23 -5.94 -10.18 -12.51
N ASP A 24 -6.87 -9.94 -11.58
CA ASP A 24 -8.29 -9.70 -11.86
C ASP A 24 -8.62 -8.24 -12.19
N ARG A 25 -7.59 -7.41 -12.38
CA ARG A 25 -7.66 -5.98 -12.71
C ARG A 25 -8.29 -5.10 -11.61
N ILE A 26 -8.36 -5.59 -10.38
CA ILE A 26 -8.84 -4.87 -9.19
C ILE A 26 -7.70 -4.03 -8.63
N HIS A 27 -7.97 -2.78 -8.25
CA HIS A 27 -6.98 -1.96 -7.56
C HIS A 27 -6.78 -2.50 -6.14
N VAL A 28 -5.53 -2.73 -5.77
CA VAL A 28 -5.15 -3.24 -4.46
C VAL A 28 -4.06 -2.36 -3.86
N LEU A 29 -4.10 -2.16 -2.55
CA LEU A 29 -2.94 -1.67 -1.79
C LEU A 29 -2.00 -2.85 -1.57
N VAL A 30 -0.70 -2.62 -1.68
CA VAL A 30 0.28 -3.73 -1.62
C VAL A 30 1.46 -3.42 -0.73
N ASN A 31 2.03 -4.45 -0.12
CA ASN A 31 3.36 -4.35 0.51
C ASN A 31 4.48 -4.40 -0.53
N HIS A 32 5.74 -4.26 -0.08
CA HIS A 32 6.89 -4.23 -1.00
C HIS A 32 7.07 -5.53 -1.80
N ALA A 33 6.87 -6.69 -1.16
CA ALA A 33 7.02 -7.99 -1.80
C ALA A 33 6.03 -8.17 -2.96
N ALA A 34 4.74 -7.97 -2.67
CA ALA A 34 3.68 -8.00 -3.67
C ALA A 34 3.93 -6.99 -4.80
N TRP A 35 4.36 -5.77 -4.46
CA TRP A 35 4.71 -4.75 -5.46
C TRP A 35 5.82 -5.19 -6.42
N SER A 36 6.87 -5.84 -5.89
CA SER A 36 8.00 -6.33 -6.70
C SER A 36 7.55 -7.44 -7.65
N VAL A 37 6.76 -8.40 -7.15
CA VAL A 37 6.21 -9.49 -7.97
C VAL A 37 5.29 -8.96 -9.07
N LEU A 38 4.41 -8.00 -8.76
CA LEU A 38 3.54 -7.34 -9.75
C LEU A 38 4.32 -6.48 -10.78
N LYS A 39 5.63 -6.28 -10.58
CA LYS A 39 6.55 -5.67 -11.55
C LYS A 39 7.42 -6.70 -12.29
N GLY A 40 7.15 -8.00 -12.12
CA GLY A 40 7.93 -9.07 -12.72
C GLY A 40 9.31 -9.25 -12.07
N ARG A 41 9.48 -8.82 -10.81
CA ARG A 41 10.72 -9.02 -10.05
C ARG A 41 10.46 -10.06 -8.96
N PRO A 42 11.23 -11.16 -8.91
CA PRO A 42 11.05 -12.18 -7.88
C PRO A 42 11.30 -11.58 -6.49
N HIS A 43 10.56 -12.06 -5.50
CA HIS A 43 10.68 -11.63 -4.12
C HIS A 43 10.13 -12.72 -3.18
N ASP A 44 10.93 -13.14 -2.20
CA ASP A 44 10.61 -14.29 -1.34
C ASP A 44 9.83 -13.92 -0.07
N GLY A 45 9.73 -12.63 0.23
CA GLY A 45 8.95 -12.13 1.36
C GLY A 45 7.44 -12.34 1.20
N ALA A 46 6.72 -12.34 2.32
CA ALA A 46 5.28 -12.47 2.35
C ALA A 46 4.58 -11.39 1.52
N GLN A 47 3.61 -11.78 0.70
CA GLN A 47 2.91 -10.92 -0.24
C GLN A 47 1.52 -10.62 0.31
N VAL A 48 1.22 -9.33 0.47
CA VAL A 48 -0.05 -8.87 1.07
C VAL A 48 -0.72 -7.88 0.14
N HIS A 49 -2.02 -8.08 -0.04
CA HIS A 49 -2.93 -7.22 -0.78
C HIS A 49 -4.06 -6.74 0.14
N ILE A 50 -4.53 -5.50 -0.05
CA ILE A 50 -5.77 -4.99 0.53
C ILE A 50 -6.65 -4.47 -0.60
N GLU A 51 -7.90 -4.88 -0.63
CA GLU A 51 -8.91 -4.43 -1.58
C GLU A 51 -10.24 -4.12 -0.88
N SER A 52 -11.16 -3.46 -1.59
CA SER A 52 -12.53 -3.30 -1.10
C SER A 52 -13.16 -4.68 -0.88
N TYR A 53 -13.97 -4.87 0.15
CA TYR A 53 -14.70 -6.13 0.36
C TYR A 53 -16.16 -6.03 -0.09
N ASP A 54 -16.77 -4.87 0.13
CA ASP A 54 -18.14 -4.58 -0.26
C ASP A 54 -18.23 -3.39 -1.23
N GLU A 55 -19.40 -3.23 -1.83
CA GLU A 55 -19.68 -2.14 -2.77
C GLU A 55 -19.83 -0.78 -2.08
N THR A 56 -20.10 -0.75 -0.77
CA THR A 56 -20.21 0.48 0.04
C THR A 56 -18.83 1.05 0.33
N GLY A 57 -17.82 0.18 0.40
CA GLY A 57 -16.45 0.53 0.75
C GLY A 57 -16.26 0.76 2.26
N GLU A 58 -17.22 0.31 3.06
CA GLU A 58 -17.14 0.36 4.52
C GLU A 58 -16.18 -0.70 5.03
N ARG A 59 -16.09 -1.85 4.35
CA ARG A 59 -15.19 -2.94 4.72
C ARG A 59 -14.16 -3.22 3.64
N LEU A 60 -12.99 -3.63 4.10
CA LEU A 60 -11.83 -3.98 3.30
C LEU A 60 -11.45 -5.43 3.56
N LEU A 61 -10.91 -6.08 2.51
CA LEU A 61 -10.36 -7.42 2.57
C LEU A 61 -8.84 -7.33 2.46
N LEU A 62 -8.14 -7.81 3.49
CA LEU A 62 -6.72 -8.09 3.42
C LEU A 62 -6.52 -9.56 3.09
N THR A 63 -5.66 -9.85 2.11
CA THR A 63 -5.28 -11.20 1.72
C THR A 63 -3.76 -11.31 1.71
N MET A 64 -3.21 -12.31 2.40
CA MET A 64 -1.82 -12.72 2.27
C MET A 64 -1.72 -13.87 1.27
N THR A 65 -1.27 -13.57 0.05
CA THR A 65 -1.21 -14.52 -1.08
C THR A 65 0.05 -15.37 -1.08
N HIS A 66 1.04 -15.01 -0.28
CA HIS A 66 2.25 -15.79 -0.06
C HIS A 66 2.76 -15.49 1.35
N GLY A 67 3.11 -16.52 2.12
CA GLY A 67 3.64 -16.36 3.47
C GLY A 67 3.38 -17.59 4.33
N SER A 68 3.20 -17.38 5.63
CA SER A 68 2.84 -18.45 6.56
C SER A 68 1.75 -18.02 7.52
N VAL A 69 0.85 -18.93 7.87
CA VAL A 69 -0.20 -18.71 8.88
C VAL A 69 0.39 -18.17 10.20
N ARG A 70 1.58 -18.63 10.59
CA ARG A 70 2.28 -18.13 11.78
C ARG A 70 2.61 -16.64 11.68
N LEU A 71 3.15 -16.20 10.54
CA LEU A 71 3.45 -14.79 10.31
C LEU A 71 2.17 -13.96 10.31
N PHE A 72 1.13 -14.44 9.63
CA PHE A 72 -0.18 -13.79 9.58
C PHE A 72 -0.73 -13.56 11.00
N ASN A 73 -0.81 -14.62 11.80
CA ASN A 73 -1.29 -14.54 13.19
C ASN A 73 -0.43 -13.63 14.06
N SER A 74 0.89 -13.59 13.83
CA SER A 74 1.79 -12.66 14.53
C SER A 74 1.46 -11.20 14.21
N ARG A 75 1.23 -10.88 12.93
CA ARG A 75 0.83 -9.53 12.49
C ARG A 75 -0.56 -9.16 12.99
N LEU A 76 -1.50 -10.09 12.98
CA LEU A 76 -2.84 -9.86 13.52
C LEU A 76 -2.80 -9.45 15.00
N LYS A 77 -1.96 -10.10 15.83
CA LYS A 77 -1.80 -9.71 17.24
C LYS A 77 -1.31 -8.27 17.43
N SER A 78 -0.60 -7.70 16.47
CA SER A 78 -0.18 -6.29 16.55
C SER A 78 -1.30 -5.31 16.19
N VAL A 79 -2.39 -5.82 15.60
CA VAL A 79 -3.60 -5.04 15.32
C VAL A 79 -4.64 -5.34 16.40
N ASP A 80 -4.41 -4.88 17.63
CA ASP A 80 -5.29 -5.10 18.79
C ASP A 80 -6.76 -4.79 18.46
N LYS A 81 -7.69 -5.74 18.61
CA LYS A 81 -9.16 -5.50 18.46
C LYS A 81 -9.58 -4.97 17.07
N LEU A 82 -9.45 -5.80 16.03
CA LEU A 82 -10.31 -5.63 14.85
C LEU A 82 -11.58 -6.45 15.08
N ASP A 83 -12.75 -5.82 14.99
CA ASP A 83 -14.07 -6.46 15.05
C ASP A 83 -14.42 -7.11 13.69
N GLY A 84 -13.47 -7.84 13.10
CA GLY A 84 -13.61 -8.50 11.80
C GLY A 84 -14.09 -9.94 11.92
N ASP A 85 -14.96 -10.39 11.02
CA ASP A 85 -15.32 -11.81 10.93
C ASP A 85 -14.14 -12.64 10.42
N TRP A 86 -13.73 -13.57 11.27
CA TRP A 86 -12.54 -14.40 11.10
C TRP A 86 -12.90 -15.68 10.35
N GLU A 87 -12.79 -15.68 9.02
CA GLU A 87 -12.84 -16.95 8.29
C GLU A 87 -11.46 -17.58 8.27
N LYS A 88 -11.38 -18.80 8.82
CA LYS A 88 -10.16 -19.62 8.80
C LYS A 88 -9.67 -19.73 7.36
N SER A 89 -8.45 -19.25 7.15
CA SER A 89 -7.64 -19.34 5.94
C SER A 89 -8.05 -20.47 4.99
N LEU A 90 -8.36 -20.10 3.74
CA LEU A 90 -8.66 -21.00 2.63
C LEU A 90 -7.40 -21.57 1.94
N ALA A 91 -6.18 -21.41 2.49
CA ALA A 91 -4.99 -22.00 1.88
C ALA A 91 -3.85 -22.24 2.87
N ASP A 92 -3.12 -23.33 2.65
CA ASP A 92 -1.96 -23.76 3.45
C ASP A 92 -0.82 -22.72 3.52
N ASP A 93 -0.84 -21.70 2.65
CA ASP A 93 0.23 -20.69 2.49
C ASP A 93 -0.20 -19.24 2.82
N GLY A 94 -1.31 -19.04 3.55
CA GLY A 94 -1.88 -17.68 3.68
C GLY A 94 -2.92 -17.48 4.78
N GLY A 95 -3.57 -16.32 4.72
CA GLY A 95 -4.70 -15.92 5.56
C GLY A 95 -5.37 -14.66 5.02
N PHE A 96 -6.62 -14.43 5.42
CA PHE A 96 -7.35 -13.21 5.08
C PHE A 96 -8.05 -12.61 6.29
N LEU A 97 -8.39 -11.33 6.18
CA LEU A 97 -8.98 -10.53 7.24
C LEU A 97 -9.93 -9.52 6.59
N VAL A 98 -11.20 -9.54 6.99
CA VAL A 98 -12.14 -8.47 6.68
C VAL A 98 -12.15 -7.48 7.84
N PHE A 99 -12.06 -6.18 7.56
CA PHE A 99 -11.96 -5.14 8.59
C PHE A 99 -12.60 -3.83 8.12
N ASN A 100 -12.88 -2.91 9.04
CA ASN A 100 -13.50 -1.62 8.68
C ASN A 100 -12.48 -0.71 8.02
N SER A 101 -12.89 0.01 6.98
CA SER A 101 -11.99 0.87 6.20
C SER A 101 -11.32 1.97 7.05
N GLU A 102 -11.94 2.38 8.15
CA GLU A 102 -11.37 3.32 9.15
C GLU A 102 -10.10 2.77 9.82
N GLU A 103 -9.95 1.46 9.90
CA GLU A 103 -8.83 0.78 10.55
C GLU A 103 -7.63 0.56 9.61
N ILE A 104 -7.74 1.01 8.35
CA ILE A 104 -6.76 0.73 7.29
C ILE A 104 -5.34 1.13 7.64
N ASP A 105 -5.13 2.23 8.37
CA ASP A 105 -3.78 2.69 8.68
C ASP A 105 -3.05 1.75 9.64
N LYS A 106 -3.79 1.24 10.61
CA LYS A 106 -3.31 0.29 11.61
C LYS A 106 -3.03 -1.06 10.97
N VAL A 107 -3.94 -1.55 10.13
CA VAL A 107 -3.77 -2.79 9.37
C VAL A 107 -2.59 -2.66 8.38
N ALA A 108 -2.53 -1.55 7.65
CA ALA A 108 -1.47 -1.28 6.69
C ALA A 108 -0.08 -1.26 7.34
N GLU A 109 0.03 -0.69 8.54
CA GLU A 109 1.27 -0.68 9.31
C GLU A 109 1.70 -2.08 9.74
N ALA A 110 0.79 -2.84 10.37
CA ALA A 110 1.09 -4.19 10.86
C ALA A 110 1.56 -5.13 9.74
N PHE A 111 0.94 -5.04 8.57
CA PHE A 111 1.25 -5.88 7.40
C PHE A 111 2.26 -5.25 6.44
N GLY A 112 2.84 -4.10 6.78
CA GLY A 112 3.90 -3.46 6.00
C GLY A 112 3.47 -3.01 4.61
N ILE A 113 2.21 -2.61 4.45
CA ILE A 113 1.71 -2.03 3.20
C ILE A 113 2.52 -0.78 2.88
N LYS A 114 2.92 -0.69 1.61
CA LYS A 114 3.88 0.31 1.16
C LYS A 114 3.24 1.69 1.16
N LYS A 115 3.66 2.55 2.10
CA LYS A 115 3.29 3.97 2.14
C LYS A 115 4.06 4.77 1.08
N LYS A 116 3.40 5.75 0.47
CA LYS A 116 4.07 6.79 -0.33
C LYS A 116 4.75 7.74 0.63
N GLN A 117 5.97 8.16 0.31
CA GLN A 117 6.56 9.31 1.01
C GLN A 117 5.69 10.53 0.71
N GLN A 118 4.96 11.00 1.72
CA GLN A 118 4.33 12.31 1.65
C GLN A 118 5.44 13.33 1.81
N ARG A 119 5.86 13.92 0.67
CA ARG A 119 6.73 15.08 0.71
C ARG A 119 5.86 16.26 1.08
N GLU A 120 6.23 16.96 2.15
CA GLU A 120 5.65 18.27 2.42
C GLU A 120 5.83 19.14 1.17
N ALA A 121 4.76 19.83 0.76
CA ALA A 121 4.87 20.76 -0.34
C ALA A 121 5.90 21.82 0.06
N LEU A 122 6.96 21.98 -0.74
CA LEU A 122 7.96 23.00 -0.50
C LEU A 122 7.26 24.36 -0.37
N THR A 123 7.54 25.06 0.73
CA THR A 123 7.12 26.45 0.90
C THR A 123 7.73 27.32 -0.21
N SER A 124 7.14 28.48 -0.50
CA SER A 124 7.67 29.39 -1.52
C SER A 124 9.14 29.76 -1.27
N ALA A 125 9.51 29.98 0.00
CA ALA A 125 10.90 30.25 0.39
C ALA A 125 11.85 29.07 0.09
N GLN A 126 11.40 27.83 0.36
CA GLN A 126 12.20 26.64 0.04
C GLN A 126 12.31 26.40 -1.46
N LYS A 127 11.27 26.74 -2.25
CA LYS A 127 11.33 26.69 -3.72
C LYS A 127 12.32 27.70 -4.26
N ASP A 128 12.29 28.94 -3.77
CA ASP A 128 13.21 30.00 -4.20
C ASP A 128 14.66 29.66 -3.85
N GLU A 129 14.91 29.06 -2.68
CA GLU A 129 16.24 28.59 -2.30
C GLU A 129 16.71 27.41 -3.16
N LEU A 130 15.83 26.47 -3.49
CA LEU A 130 16.14 25.36 -4.39
C LEU A 130 16.49 25.85 -5.80
N VAL A 131 15.72 26.83 -6.33
CA VAL A 131 15.99 27.46 -7.62
C VAL A 131 17.35 28.14 -7.61
N LYS A 132 17.70 28.89 -6.55
CA LYS A 132 19.02 29.52 -6.40
C LYS A 132 20.17 28.51 -6.38
N ARG A 133 20.02 27.38 -5.69
CA ARG A 133 21.03 26.31 -5.64
C ARG A 133 21.20 25.60 -6.98
N LEU A 134 20.10 25.35 -7.69
CA LEU A 134 20.13 24.71 -9.01
C LEU A 134 20.74 25.62 -10.08
N THR A 135 20.41 26.92 -10.06
CA THR A 135 20.99 27.91 -10.97
C THR A 135 22.47 28.19 -10.69
N HIS A 136 22.91 28.16 -9.43
CA HIS A 136 24.36 28.19 -9.11
C HIS A 136 25.09 26.94 -9.62
N SER A 137 24.50 25.75 -9.42
CA SER A 137 25.09 24.49 -9.86
C SER A 137 25.24 24.36 -11.39
N GLU A 138 24.40 25.04 -12.18
CA GLU A 138 24.52 25.06 -13.65
C GLU A 138 25.63 25.99 -14.16
N ASN A 139 25.93 27.06 -13.42
CA ASN A 139 27.04 27.95 -13.74
C ASN A 139 28.39 27.29 -13.43
N ASP A 140 28.51 26.54 -12.33
CA ASP A 140 29.76 25.84 -11.99
C ASP A 140 30.11 24.73 -13.00
N ARG A 141 29.12 24.12 -13.65
CA ARG A 141 29.34 23.11 -14.70
C ARG A 141 29.77 23.68 -16.05
N LYS A 142 29.64 24.99 -16.27
CA LYS A 142 30.07 25.67 -17.50
C LYS A 142 31.50 26.23 -17.43
N ILE A 143 32.17 26.14 -16.28
CA ILE A 143 33.49 26.75 -16.04
C ILE A 143 34.62 25.69 -15.98
N LEU A 144 34.34 24.42 -16.27
CA LEU A 144 35.39 23.42 -16.45
C LEU A 144 35.83 23.38 -17.93
N PRO A 145 37.12 23.66 -18.24
CA PRO A 145 37.66 23.63 -19.59
C PRO A 145 37.73 22.21 -20.19
#